data_AF-A0A2E6WWH6-F1
#
_entry.id   AF-A0A2E6WWH6-F1
#
_cell.length_a   1.000
_cell.length_b   1.000
_cell.length_c   1.000
_cell.angle_alpha   90.00
_cell.angle_beta   90.00
_cell.angle_gamma   90.00
#
_symmetry.space_group_name_H-M   'P 1'
#
loop_
_entity.id
_entity.type
_entity.pdbx_description
1 polymer ?
#
loop_
_entity_poly.entity_id
_entity_poly.type
_entity_poly.pdbx_seq_one_letter_code
_entity_poly.pdbx_strand_id
1 'polypeptide(L)'
;MSTLRETDLYPPIKAFLEDQGYVVKAEVGAADVVAVRGAEPPVVVELKLGFSLALFHQCLARLKVSDNVYLAVARQPGKRFAKAVKDNVTLARRLGLGLITVRLSDGLVEVHCDPGPYAPPDGGQTRAGLVTAYRQDALKIAVYLFEAGASKGAHVAR
;
A
#
# COMPACT_ATOMS: atom_id res chain seq x y z
N MET A 1 21.80 19.04 14.41
CA MET A 1 20.77 17.99 14.26
C MET A 1 21.39 16.87 13.42
N SER A 2 21.32 15.62 13.87
CA SER A 2 21.77 14.50 13.05
C SER A 2 20.85 14.35 11.84
N THR A 3 21.41 14.01 10.70
CA THR A 3 20.65 13.65 9.50
C THR A 3 19.76 12.45 9.80
N LEU A 4 18.47 12.54 9.46
CA LEU A 4 17.52 11.44 9.61
C LEU A 4 17.92 10.26 8.72
N ARG A 5 17.82 9.04 9.25
CA ARG A 5 18.12 7.79 8.55
C ARG A 5 16.93 6.84 8.61
N GLU A 6 16.87 5.91 7.65
CA GLU A 6 15.82 4.89 7.60
C GLU A 6 15.82 4.00 8.84
N THR A 7 17.02 3.69 9.35
CA THR A 7 17.20 2.93 10.60
C THR A 7 16.62 3.62 11.84
N ASP A 8 16.42 4.94 11.81
CA ASP A 8 15.81 5.66 12.93
C ASP A 8 14.29 5.38 13.04
N LEU A 9 13.67 4.80 11.99
CA LEU A 9 12.26 4.36 12.01
C LEU A 9 12.07 3.03 12.76
N TYR A 10 13.12 2.23 12.90
CA TYR A 10 13.02 0.89 13.47
C TYR A 10 12.62 0.88 14.96
N PRO A 11 13.24 1.66 15.87
CA PRO A 11 12.90 1.61 17.29
C PRO A 11 11.42 1.84 17.61
N PRO A 12 10.72 2.86 17.07
CA PRO A 12 9.30 3.06 17.34
C PRO A 12 8.41 1.97 16.73
N ILE A 13 8.74 1.44 15.56
CA ILE A 13 8.00 0.29 14.97
C ILE A 13 8.17 -0.96 15.83
N LYS A 14 9.39 -1.23 16.30
CA LYS A 14 9.68 -2.34 17.20
C LYS A 14 8.86 -2.23 18.48
N ALA A 15 8.91 -1.08 19.16
CA ALA A 15 8.15 -0.85 20.39
C ALA A 15 6.64 -1.05 20.18
N PHE A 16 6.09 -0.45 19.11
CA PHE A 16 4.67 -0.58 18.76
C PHE A 16 4.22 -2.05 18.57
N LEU A 17 5.05 -2.88 17.94
CA LEU A 17 4.75 -4.30 17.72
C LEU A 17 4.99 -5.14 18.99
N GLU A 18 6.06 -4.87 19.74
CA GLU A 18 6.35 -5.56 21.01
C GLU A 18 5.27 -5.32 22.07
N ASP A 19 4.70 -4.10 22.12
CA ASP A 19 3.57 -3.76 23.00
C ASP A 19 2.30 -4.58 22.68
N GLN A 20 2.21 -5.15 21.47
CA GLN A 20 1.13 -6.04 21.04
C GLN A 20 1.49 -7.53 21.22
N GLY A 21 2.62 -7.83 21.88
CA GLY A 21 3.07 -9.18 22.17
C GLY A 21 3.84 -9.87 21.03
N TYR A 22 4.30 -9.13 20.02
CA TYR A 22 5.16 -9.68 18.98
C TYR A 22 6.62 -9.78 19.45
N VAL A 23 7.32 -10.81 18.96
CA VAL A 23 8.79 -10.84 18.96
C VAL A 23 9.27 -10.23 17.64
N VAL A 24 10.07 -9.17 17.72
CA VAL A 24 10.49 -8.38 16.55
C VAL A 24 11.97 -8.58 16.25
N LYS A 25 12.31 -8.73 14.98
CA LYS A 25 13.68 -8.78 14.46
C LYS A 25 13.84 -7.83 13.28
N ALA A 26 15.02 -7.23 13.17
CA ALA A 26 15.43 -6.41 12.02
C ALA A 26 16.21 -7.26 11.01
N GLU A 27 16.26 -6.79 9.76
CA GLU A 27 17.13 -7.30 8.69
C GLU A 27 16.99 -8.82 8.45
N VAL A 28 15.75 -9.32 8.44
CA VAL A 28 15.48 -10.73 8.19
C VAL A 28 15.40 -10.98 6.69
N GLY A 29 16.48 -11.55 6.15
CA GLY A 29 16.62 -11.72 4.70
C GLY A 29 16.70 -10.37 4.01
N ALA A 30 15.66 -10.03 3.23
CA ALA A 30 15.57 -8.76 2.53
C ALA A 30 14.42 -7.86 3.03
N ALA A 31 13.86 -8.18 4.20
CA ALA A 31 12.85 -7.37 4.86
C ALA A 31 13.47 -6.57 6.01
N ASP A 32 13.08 -5.30 6.15
CA ASP A 32 13.62 -4.43 7.20
C ASP A 32 13.17 -4.87 8.59
N VAL A 33 11.89 -5.23 8.77
CA VAL A 33 11.33 -5.71 10.04
C VAL A 33 10.46 -6.94 9.82
N VAL A 34 10.65 -7.95 10.67
CA VAL A 34 9.76 -9.10 10.78
C VAL A 34 9.35 -9.29 12.24
N ALA A 35 8.05 -9.47 12.47
CA ALA A 35 7.46 -9.63 13.78
C ALA A 35 6.57 -10.88 13.82
N VAL A 36 6.72 -11.71 14.85
CA VAL A 36 6.00 -12.98 15.02
C VAL A 36 5.29 -13.06 16.36
N ARG A 37 4.09 -13.64 16.40
CA ARG A 37 3.33 -13.87 17.64
C ARG A 37 2.71 -15.26 17.61
N GLY A 38 3.27 -16.17 18.42
CA GLY A 38 2.82 -17.57 18.47
C GLY A 38 2.84 -18.23 17.10
N ALA A 39 1.69 -18.75 16.67
CA ALA A 39 1.49 -19.42 15.38
C ALA A 39 0.82 -18.52 14.31
N GLU A 40 0.64 -17.23 14.59
CA GLU A 40 0.07 -16.28 13.62
C GLU A 40 1.04 -16.04 12.45
N PRO A 41 0.53 -15.73 11.23
CA PRO A 41 1.37 -15.34 10.11
C PRO A 41 2.27 -14.13 10.47
N PRO A 42 3.54 -14.10 10.03
CA PRO A 42 4.48 -13.05 10.40
C PRO A 42 4.03 -11.68 9.87
N VAL A 43 4.16 -10.63 10.66
CA VAL A 43 4.02 -9.25 10.19
C VAL A 43 5.36 -8.81 9.60
N VAL A 44 5.33 -8.22 8.39
CA VAL A 44 6.51 -7.70 7.71
C VAL A 44 6.35 -6.20 7.50
N VAL A 45 7.39 -5.41 7.80
CA VAL A 45 7.38 -3.96 7.59
C VAL A 45 8.61 -3.53 6.80
N GLU A 46 8.39 -2.81 5.70
CA GLU A 46 9.45 -2.14 4.91
C GLU A 46 9.52 -0.66 5.31
N LEU A 47 10.73 -0.13 5.55
CA LEU A 47 10.96 1.20 6.10
C LEU A 47 11.53 2.16 5.05
N LYS A 48 10.99 3.37 4.96
CA LYS A 48 11.58 4.44 4.11
C LYS A 48 11.35 5.82 4.72
N LEU A 49 12.25 6.77 4.48
CA LEU A 49 12.00 8.16 4.92
C LEU A 49 10.82 8.83 4.19
N GLY A 50 10.39 8.30 3.05
CA GLY A 50 9.25 8.82 2.30
C GLY A 50 8.69 7.81 1.31
N PHE A 51 7.51 8.10 0.77
CA PHE A 51 6.86 7.25 -0.22
C PHE A 51 7.68 7.19 -1.51
N SER A 52 7.83 5.97 -2.05
CA SER A 52 8.48 5.73 -3.34
C SER A 52 7.92 4.47 -3.98
N LEU A 53 7.98 4.37 -5.31
CA LEU A 53 7.57 3.14 -6.02
C LEU A 53 8.40 1.93 -5.59
N ALA A 54 9.69 2.14 -5.27
CA ALA A 54 10.58 1.10 -4.77
C ALA A 54 10.04 0.46 -3.46
N LEU A 55 9.56 1.29 -2.52
CA LEU A 55 8.96 0.82 -1.27
C LEU A 55 7.74 -0.08 -1.53
N PHE A 56 6.87 0.31 -2.46
CA PHE A 56 5.73 -0.51 -2.85
C PHE A 56 6.17 -1.84 -3.49
N HIS A 57 7.16 -1.83 -4.37
CA HIS A 57 7.68 -3.07 -4.98
C HIS A 57 8.30 -4.01 -3.94
N GLN A 58 9.04 -3.48 -2.96
CA GLN A 58 9.55 -4.26 -1.84
C GLN A 58 8.40 -4.92 -1.08
N CYS A 59 7.39 -4.14 -0.68
CA CYS A 59 6.21 -4.67 0.02
C CYS A 59 5.47 -5.75 -0.80
N LEU A 60 5.22 -5.51 -2.08
CA LEU A 60 4.58 -6.49 -2.96
C LEU A 60 5.38 -7.80 -3.07
N ALA A 61 6.71 -7.73 -3.03
CA ALA A 61 7.55 -8.92 -3.02
C ALA A 61 7.40 -9.73 -1.72
N ARG A 62 7.06 -9.08 -0.59
CA ARG A 62 6.82 -9.75 0.71
C ARG A 62 5.48 -10.45 0.81
N LEU A 63 4.51 -10.09 -0.03
CA LEU A 63 3.22 -10.79 -0.10
C LEU A 63 3.35 -12.28 -0.44
N LYS A 64 4.49 -12.72 -1.01
CA LYS A 64 4.80 -14.14 -1.23
C LYS A 64 5.05 -14.93 0.06
N VAL A 65 5.29 -14.24 1.17
CA VAL A 65 5.70 -14.82 2.47
C VAL A 65 4.66 -14.55 3.55
N SER A 66 3.93 -13.45 3.46
CA SER A 66 2.86 -13.09 4.40
C SER A 66 1.85 -12.16 3.77
N ASP A 67 0.58 -12.26 4.18
CA ASP A 67 -0.46 -11.29 3.86
C ASP A 67 -0.41 -10.05 4.79
N ASN A 68 0.34 -10.11 5.89
CA ASN A 68 0.46 -9.04 6.88
C ASN A 68 1.65 -8.11 6.57
N VAL A 69 1.61 -7.41 5.44
CA VAL A 69 2.72 -6.54 4.98
C VAL A 69 2.38 -5.07 5.09
N TYR A 70 3.22 -4.31 5.79
CA TYR A 70 3.10 -2.86 5.93
C TYR A 70 4.24 -2.13 5.22
N LEU A 71 3.92 -1.00 4.61
CA LEU A 71 4.93 0.05 4.37
C LEU A 71 4.89 1.05 5.53
N ALA A 72 6.06 1.46 6.03
CA ALA A 72 6.18 2.49 7.04
C ALA A 72 7.08 3.64 6.57
N VAL A 73 6.59 4.87 6.71
CA VAL A 73 7.35 6.07 6.34
C VAL A 73 7.48 7.11 7.45
N ALA A 74 8.54 7.93 7.39
CA ALA A 74 8.65 9.08 8.29
C ALA A 74 7.51 10.07 8.06
N ARG A 75 6.80 10.45 9.14
CA ARG A 75 5.76 11.46 9.13
C ARG A 75 6.38 12.83 8.90
N GLN A 76 5.91 13.53 7.87
CA GLN A 76 6.26 14.93 7.61
C GLN A 76 5.08 15.85 7.96
N PRO A 77 5.33 17.09 8.43
CA PRO A 77 4.27 18.05 8.66
C PRO A 77 3.68 18.59 7.35
N GLY A 78 2.46 19.14 7.44
CA GLY A 78 1.85 19.94 6.37
C GLY A 78 0.87 19.22 5.45
N LYS A 79 0.08 20.03 4.73
CA LYS A 79 -1.05 19.56 3.89
C LYS A 79 -0.61 18.63 2.76
N ARG A 80 0.59 18.84 2.20
CA ARG A 80 1.13 18.01 1.11
C ARG A 80 1.35 16.56 1.56
N PHE A 81 1.97 16.37 2.72
CA PHE A 81 2.19 15.03 3.26
C PHE A 81 0.85 14.37 3.64
N ALA A 82 -0.06 15.12 4.27
CA ALA A 82 -1.39 14.61 4.59
C ALA A 82 -2.17 14.14 3.34
N LYS A 83 -2.06 14.87 2.21
CA LYS A 83 -2.63 14.43 0.92
C LYS A 83 -1.93 13.17 0.40
N ALA A 84 -0.60 13.11 0.46
CA ALA A 84 0.16 11.94 0.04
C ALA A 84 -0.21 10.70 0.87
N VAL A 85 -0.42 10.82 2.18
CA VAL A 85 -0.91 9.73 3.03
C VAL A 85 -2.28 9.25 2.53
N LYS A 86 -3.26 10.14 2.32
CA LYS A 86 -4.60 9.75 1.82
C LYS A 86 -4.53 9.01 0.47
N ASP A 87 -3.72 9.49 -0.45
CA ASP A 87 -3.55 8.87 -1.77
C ASP A 87 -2.89 7.49 -1.64
N ASN A 88 -1.84 7.37 -0.83
CA ASN A 88 -1.13 6.11 -0.63
C ASN A 88 -1.92 5.11 0.22
N VAL A 89 -2.80 5.54 1.12
CA VAL A 89 -3.78 4.64 1.79
C VAL A 89 -4.70 4.01 0.76
N THR A 90 -5.17 4.80 -0.21
CA THR A 90 -6.02 4.28 -1.29
C THR A 90 -5.28 3.25 -2.13
N LEU A 91 -4.00 3.49 -2.43
CA LEU A 91 -3.18 2.53 -3.16
C LEU A 91 -2.85 1.29 -2.33
N ALA A 92 -2.44 1.45 -1.07
CA ALA A 92 -2.11 0.35 -0.17
C ALA A 92 -3.28 -0.63 -0.02
N ARG A 93 -4.51 -0.12 0.21
CA ARG A 93 -5.74 -0.94 0.25
C ARG A 93 -5.99 -1.71 -1.05
N ARG A 94 -5.67 -1.12 -2.21
CA ARG A 94 -5.80 -1.79 -3.51
C ARG A 94 -4.72 -2.83 -3.77
N LEU A 95 -3.62 -2.80 -3.03
CA LEU A 95 -2.53 -3.75 -3.13
C LEU A 95 -2.56 -4.79 -2.01
N GLY A 96 -3.53 -4.68 -1.09
CA GLY A 96 -3.61 -5.48 0.12
C GLY A 96 -2.53 -5.21 1.15
N LEU A 97 -1.93 -4.02 1.12
CA LEU A 97 -0.88 -3.58 2.02
C LEU A 97 -1.43 -2.71 3.15
N GLY A 98 -0.79 -2.80 4.32
CA GLY A 98 -0.97 -1.86 5.41
C GLY A 98 -0.07 -0.63 5.26
N LEU A 99 -0.46 0.48 5.88
CA LEU A 99 0.30 1.74 5.81
C LEU A 99 0.48 2.37 7.18
N ILE A 100 1.73 2.63 7.53
CA ILE A 100 2.13 3.23 8.80
C ILE A 100 2.89 4.53 8.54
N THR A 101 2.70 5.51 9.42
CA THR A 101 3.61 6.66 9.52
C THR A 101 4.22 6.74 10.91
N VAL A 102 5.50 7.11 10.97
CA VAL A 102 6.25 7.28 12.22
C VAL A 102 6.69 8.73 12.36
N ARG A 103 6.27 9.40 13.42
CA ARG A 103 6.79 10.73 13.76
C ARG A 103 8.04 10.60 14.61
N LEU A 104 9.21 10.87 14.01
CA LEU A 104 10.50 10.67 14.68
C LEU A 104 10.76 11.62 15.86
N SER A 105 10.04 12.74 15.98
CA SER A 105 10.23 13.67 17.10
C SER A 105 9.79 13.11 18.45
N ASP A 106 8.82 12.19 18.47
CA ASP A 106 8.24 11.62 19.68
C ASP A 106 7.96 10.11 19.57
N GLY A 107 8.34 9.48 18.45
CA GLY A 107 8.13 8.06 18.21
C GLY A 107 6.68 7.68 17.91
N LEU A 108 5.77 8.64 17.66
CA LEU A 108 4.36 8.29 17.41
C LEU A 108 4.22 7.44 16.14
N VAL A 109 3.72 6.21 16.33
CA VAL A 109 3.30 5.32 15.25
C VAL A 109 1.80 5.49 15.00
N GLU A 110 1.43 5.71 13.74
CA GLU A 110 0.04 5.84 13.32
C GLU A 110 -0.22 4.87 12.16
N VAL A 111 -1.13 3.92 12.37
CA VAL A 111 -1.59 2.98 11.35
C VAL A 111 -2.77 3.61 10.61
N HIS A 112 -2.64 3.81 9.30
CA HIS A 112 -3.66 4.44 8.46
C HIS A 112 -4.59 3.42 7.79
N CYS A 113 -4.07 2.22 7.54
CA CYS A 113 -4.84 1.06 7.15
C CYS A 113 -4.06 -0.21 7.47
N ASP A 114 -4.79 -1.27 7.81
CA ASP A 114 -4.25 -2.61 7.91
C ASP A 114 -4.20 -3.31 6.54
N PRO A 115 -3.30 -4.29 6.36
CA PRO A 115 -3.31 -5.20 5.23
C PRO A 115 -4.64 -5.95 5.17
N GLY A 116 -5.05 -6.33 3.98
CA GLY A 116 -6.33 -7.00 3.79
C GLY A 116 -6.59 -7.34 2.33
N PRO A 117 -7.65 -8.10 2.04
CA PRO A 117 -8.01 -8.43 0.67
C PRO A 117 -8.25 -7.15 -0.15
N TYR A 118 -8.02 -7.25 -1.46
CA TYR A 118 -8.31 -6.17 -2.40
C TYR A 118 -9.73 -5.61 -2.15
N ALA A 119 -9.80 -4.35 -1.72
CA ALA A 119 -11.04 -3.63 -1.55
C ALA A 119 -11.25 -2.71 -2.77
N PRO A 120 -12.03 -3.11 -3.77
CA PRO A 120 -12.46 -2.17 -4.80
C PRO A 120 -13.24 -1.03 -4.13
N PRO A 121 -13.18 0.21 -4.64
CA PRO A 121 -13.92 1.31 -4.02
C PRO A 121 -15.43 0.99 -3.96
N ASP A 122 -16.06 1.22 -2.81
CA ASP A 122 -17.53 1.27 -2.67
C ASP A 122 -18.18 2.42 -3.48
N GLY A 123 -17.35 3.18 -4.21
CA GLY A 123 -17.74 4.23 -5.14
C GLY A 123 -18.47 3.67 -6.34
N GLY A 124 -19.75 3.36 -6.13
CA GLY A 124 -20.79 3.66 -7.10
C GLY A 124 -20.52 5.03 -7.72
N GLN A 125 -20.76 5.11 -9.03
CA GLN A 125 -20.56 6.29 -9.86
C GLN A 125 -21.10 7.55 -9.16
N THR A 126 -20.24 8.39 -8.57
CA THR A 126 -20.66 9.65 -7.94
C THR A 126 -20.84 10.79 -8.95
N ARG A 127 -20.65 10.52 -10.24
CA ARG A 127 -21.07 11.38 -11.34
C ARG A 127 -21.57 10.52 -12.49
N ALA A 128 -22.87 10.28 -12.54
CA ALA A 128 -23.53 10.06 -13.82
C ALA A 128 -23.22 11.29 -14.70
N GLY A 129 -22.35 11.13 -15.71
CA GLY A 129 -22.12 12.19 -16.68
C GLY A 129 -20.75 12.26 -17.35
N LEU A 130 -19.69 11.65 -16.79
CA LEU A 130 -18.39 11.60 -17.49
C LEU A 130 -17.88 10.17 -17.57
N VAL A 131 -18.38 9.46 -18.58
CA VAL A 131 -17.63 8.34 -19.15
C VAL A 131 -16.41 8.96 -19.83
N THR A 132 -15.21 8.69 -19.32
CA THR A 132 -13.98 9.12 -20.01
C THR A 132 -13.94 8.48 -21.40
N ALA A 133 -13.33 9.13 -22.40
CA ALA A 133 -13.25 8.58 -23.76
C ALA A 133 -12.76 7.12 -23.75
N TYR A 134 -11.74 6.83 -22.93
CA TYR A 134 -11.24 5.47 -22.71
C TYR A 134 -12.30 4.47 -22.23
N ARG A 135 -13.19 4.87 -21.31
CA ARG A 135 -14.27 4.00 -20.83
C ARG A 135 -15.39 3.86 -21.86
N GLN A 136 -15.69 4.89 -22.65
CA GLN A 136 -16.66 4.80 -23.74
C GLN A 136 -16.17 3.81 -24.80
N ASP A 137 -14.90 3.91 -25.19
CA ASP A 137 -14.28 3.04 -26.17
C ASP A 137 -14.21 1.60 -25.66
N ALA A 138 -13.80 1.39 -24.41
CA ALA A 138 -13.79 0.07 -23.78
C ALA A 138 -15.18 -0.57 -23.71
N LEU A 139 -16.24 0.21 -23.46
CA LEU A 139 -17.61 -0.30 -23.44
C LEU A 139 -18.12 -0.62 -24.84
N LYS A 140 -17.82 0.20 -25.85
CA LYS A 140 -18.15 -0.10 -27.26
C LYS A 140 -17.45 -1.38 -27.73
N ILE A 141 -16.18 -1.53 -27.38
CA ILE A 141 -15.40 -2.74 -27.65
C ILE A 141 -16.05 -3.96 -26.98
N ALA A 142 -16.44 -3.84 -25.70
CA ALA A 142 -17.08 -4.93 -24.98
C ALA A 142 -18.42 -5.35 -25.60
N VAL A 143 -19.26 -4.39 -26.01
CA VAL A 143 -20.54 -4.66 -26.70
C VAL A 143 -20.30 -5.33 -28.04
N TYR A 144 -19.37 -4.81 -28.86
CA TYR A 144 -19.04 -5.41 -30.15
C TYR A 144 -18.52 -6.84 -29.99
N LEU A 145 -17.61 -7.09 -29.03
CA LEU A 145 -17.09 -8.44 -28.79
C LEU A 145 -18.16 -9.39 -28.24
N PHE A 146 -19.16 -8.89 -27.52
CA PHE A 146 -20.29 -9.69 -27.07
C PHE A 146 -21.18 -10.11 -28.25
N GLU A 147 -21.42 -9.21 -29.21
CA GLU A 147 -22.28 -9.47 -30.37
C GLU A 147 -21.57 -10.25 -31.49
N ALA A 148 -20.33 -9.88 -31.80
CA ALA A 148 -19.56 -10.40 -32.93
C ALA A 148 -18.56 -11.50 -32.54
N GLY A 149 -18.35 -11.73 -31.23
CA GLY A 149 -17.32 -12.63 -30.73
C GLY A 149 -15.89 -12.09 -30.92
N ALA A 150 -14.90 -12.94 -30.64
CA ALA A 150 -13.49 -12.57 -30.71
C ALA A 150 -13.10 -12.04 -32.10
N SER A 151 -12.64 -10.78 -32.16
CA SER A 151 -12.37 -10.06 -33.40
C SER A 151 -11.04 -9.30 -33.34
N LYS A 152 -10.42 -9.04 -34.51
CA LYS A 152 -9.19 -8.25 -34.59
C LYS A 152 -9.47 -6.80 -34.16
N GLY A 153 -8.57 -6.18 -33.40
CA GLY A 153 -8.76 -4.81 -32.88
C GLY A 153 -9.08 -3.76 -33.96
N ALA A 154 -8.55 -3.93 -35.18
CA ALA A 154 -8.86 -3.07 -36.33
C ALA A 154 -10.35 -3.12 -36.77
N HIS A 155 -11.07 -4.20 -36.45
CA HIS A 155 -12.50 -4.35 -36.73
C HIS A 155 -13.37 -3.80 -35.60
N VAL A 156 -12.78 -3.58 -34.41
CA VAL A 156 -13.48 -3.08 -33.21
C VAL A 156 -13.32 -1.57 -33.03
N ALA A 157 -12.23 -0.98 -33.55
CA ALA A 157 -11.85 0.42 -33.33
C ALA A 157 -12.39 1.44 -34.37
N ARG A 158 -13.56 1.19 -34.96
CA ARG A 158 -14.25 2.15 -35.85
C ARG A 158 -15.41 2.86 -35.16
#